data_AF-A0A4Q1C5E4-F1
#
_entry.id   AF-A0A4Q1C5E4-F1
#
_cell.length_a   1.000
_cell.length_b   1.000
_cell.length_c   1.000
_cell.angle_alpha   90.00
_cell.angle_beta   90.00
_cell.angle_gamma   90.00
#
_symmetry.space_group_name_H-M   'P 1'
#
loop_
_entity.id
_entity.type
_entity.pdbx_description
1 polymer ?
#
loop_
_entity_poly.entity_id
_entity_poly.type
_entity_poly.pdbx_seq_one_letter_code
_entity_poly.pdbx_strand_id
1 'polypeptide(L)'
;MSCPAVVPNAEIYLYHSFHRHYGKDANRRISMGMLRSMLKRGLLMVDELQTAPAVGALPAATIRQKRICFTALEEVNVRAHQEVFGDFSLEFDAQVLRGFGAQPAAYLTTAIRGGELLHDAGDQVLRHLGSAYEALFKLWKLGESPDKDLLAARGKVMSEIFPHAHPVETLAFAVETILNLYYPTDLPTSSPLQFFRQREWKIVPNMAYKGVWHYPPLGDQAREELLKIAPIFFMADFCGEPRVNHCSIFSEVGGRHLLHEARRLIVPDAYAAEARQVVKEEGDVIAVVPISALPQPPP
;
A
#
# COMPACT_ATOMS: atom_id res chain seq x y z
N MET A 1 -6.51 23.62 35.00
CA MET A 1 -5.83 22.48 34.36
C MET A 1 -4.92 23.04 33.29
N SER A 2 -3.62 23.16 33.57
CA SER A 2 -2.63 23.55 32.56
C SER A 2 -2.34 22.34 31.67
N CYS A 3 -2.46 22.48 30.35
CA CYS A 3 -1.91 21.48 29.45
C CYS A 3 -0.43 21.27 29.81
N PRO A 4 0.05 20.03 29.97
CA PRO A 4 1.46 19.79 30.17
C PRO A 4 2.25 20.39 29.01
N ALA A 5 3.42 20.95 29.32
CA ALA A 5 4.33 21.48 28.33
C ALA A 5 4.57 20.42 27.25
N VAL A 6 4.36 20.80 25.98
CA VAL A 6 4.65 19.95 24.83
C VAL A 6 6.15 19.69 24.86
N VAL A 7 6.54 18.49 25.29
CA VAL A 7 7.90 17.98 25.09
C VAL A 7 8.18 18.09 23.60
N PRO A 8 9.36 18.56 23.15
CA PRO A 8 9.69 18.58 21.73
C PRO A 8 9.42 17.18 21.18
N ASN A 9 8.40 17.06 20.32
CA ASN A 9 7.99 15.78 19.78
C ASN A 9 9.20 15.18 19.07
N ALA A 10 9.57 13.95 19.43
CA ALA A 10 10.53 13.19 18.65
C ALA A 10 10.11 13.25 17.17
N GLU A 11 11.07 13.49 16.28
CA GLU A 11 10.75 13.60 14.86
C GLU A 11 10.18 12.27 14.35
N ILE A 12 8.97 12.33 13.78
CA ILE A 12 8.27 11.18 13.21
C ILE A 12 8.42 11.23 11.70
N TYR A 13 8.93 10.14 11.15
CA TYR A 13 9.08 9.92 9.71
C TYR A 13 8.22 8.75 9.24
N LEU A 14 8.04 8.64 7.93
CA LEU A 14 7.32 7.54 7.30
C LEU A 14 8.31 6.57 6.67
N TYR A 15 8.21 5.31 7.05
CA TYR A 15 9.15 4.26 6.62
C TYR A 15 8.47 3.23 5.73
N HIS A 16 9.04 2.98 4.56
CA HIS A 16 8.68 1.85 3.71
C HIS A 16 9.74 0.76 3.84
N SER A 17 9.45 -0.27 4.63
CA SER A 17 10.29 -1.47 4.68
C SER A 17 9.91 -2.43 3.56
N PHE A 18 10.92 -2.99 2.89
CA PHE A 18 10.69 -3.88 1.76
C PHE A 18 11.44 -5.19 1.88
N HIS A 19 10.89 -6.18 1.18
CA HIS A 19 11.04 -7.64 1.28
C HIS A 19 10.80 -8.21 2.69
N ARG A 20 9.78 -9.06 2.84
CA ARG A 20 9.62 -9.88 4.06
C ARG A 20 10.67 -10.99 4.07
N HIS A 21 11.09 -11.43 5.25
CA HIS A 21 12.21 -12.38 5.38
C HIS A 21 11.95 -13.74 4.68
N TYR A 22 12.87 -14.13 3.80
CA TYR A 22 12.98 -15.42 3.10
C TYR A 22 14.18 -16.27 3.58
N GLY A 23 14.85 -15.86 4.67
CA GLY A 23 16.11 -16.45 5.17
C GLY A 23 17.35 -15.65 4.73
N LYS A 24 18.46 -15.71 5.49
CA LYS A 24 19.58 -14.74 5.41
C LYS A 24 20.14 -14.53 3.99
N ASP A 25 20.52 -15.58 3.27
CA ASP A 25 21.15 -15.43 1.95
C ASP A 25 20.15 -15.01 0.86
N ALA A 26 18.93 -15.51 0.95
CA ALA A 26 17.84 -15.10 0.06
C ALA A 26 17.48 -13.62 0.29
N ASN A 27 17.45 -13.16 1.54
CA ASN A 27 17.16 -11.78 1.91
C ASN A 27 18.10 -10.81 1.22
N ARG A 28 19.43 -11.04 1.30
CA ARG A 28 20.41 -10.13 0.67
C ARG A 28 20.16 -9.98 -0.83
N ARG A 29 20.08 -11.10 -1.55
CA ARG A 29 19.89 -11.10 -3.01
C ARG A 29 18.57 -10.43 -3.41
N ILE A 30 17.49 -10.77 -2.72
CA ILE A 30 16.16 -10.21 -2.97
C ILE A 30 16.16 -8.71 -2.64
N SER A 31 16.72 -8.29 -1.51
CA SER A 31 16.82 -6.88 -1.10
C SER A 31 17.52 -6.03 -2.14
N MET A 32 18.70 -6.45 -2.59
CA MET A 32 19.48 -5.69 -3.58
C MET A 32 18.79 -5.67 -4.94
N GLY A 33 18.19 -6.79 -5.35
CA GLY A 33 17.38 -6.85 -6.56
C GLY A 33 16.18 -5.90 -6.52
N MET A 34 15.45 -5.90 -5.40
CA MET A 34 14.33 -4.99 -5.17
C MET A 34 14.78 -3.53 -5.10
N LEU A 35 15.88 -3.22 -4.42
CA LEU A 35 16.47 -1.88 -4.38
C LEU A 35 16.78 -1.36 -5.79
N ARG A 36 17.49 -2.16 -6.60
CA ARG A 36 17.79 -1.82 -8.01
C ARG A 36 16.52 -1.58 -8.81
N SER A 37 15.54 -2.47 -8.68
CA SER A 37 14.25 -2.34 -9.36
C SER A 37 13.56 -1.03 -8.97
N MET A 38 13.53 -0.72 -7.67
CA MET A 38 12.87 0.47 -7.16
C MET A 38 13.57 1.76 -7.57
N LEU A 39 14.90 1.85 -7.47
CA LEU A 39 15.66 3.02 -7.91
C LEU A 39 15.41 3.36 -9.38
N LYS A 40 15.40 2.32 -10.24
CA LYS A 40 15.20 2.48 -11.68
C LYS A 40 13.76 2.76 -12.07
N ARG A 41 12.79 2.16 -11.38
CA ARG A 41 11.40 2.10 -11.86
C ARG A 41 10.41 2.82 -10.96
N GLY A 42 10.69 2.97 -9.67
CA GLY A 42 9.72 3.43 -8.67
C GLY A 42 9.27 2.32 -7.72
N LEU A 43 8.35 2.65 -6.81
CA LEU A 43 7.85 1.69 -5.83
C LEU A 43 6.89 0.69 -6.48
N LEU A 44 7.04 -0.58 -6.12
CA LEU A 44 6.18 -1.66 -6.57
C LEU A 44 4.90 -1.68 -5.75
N MET A 45 3.75 -1.62 -6.43
CA MET A 45 2.46 -1.93 -5.84
C MET A 45 2.13 -3.39 -6.15
N VAL A 46 1.93 -4.17 -5.10
CA VAL A 46 1.55 -5.58 -5.22
C VAL A 46 0.12 -5.74 -4.75
N ASP A 47 -0.63 -6.58 -5.44
CA ASP A 47 -1.98 -6.93 -5.01
C ASP A 47 -1.98 -7.94 -3.89
N GLU A 48 -2.87 -7.69 -2.94
CA GLU A 48 -3.15 -8.54 -1.79
C GLU A 48 -4.64 -8.86 -1.75
N LEU A 49 -4.98 -10.07 -1.29
CA LEU A 49 -6.36 -10.44 -1.02
C LEU A 49 -6.62 -10.29 0.48
N GLN A 50 -7.62 -9.51 0.81
CA GLN A 50 -8.14 -9.38 2.16
C GLN A 50 -9.47 -10.12 2.24
N THR A 51 -9.50 -11.18 3.04
CA THR A 51 -10.71 -11.98 3.24
C THR A 51 -11.44 -11.53 4.50
N ALA A 52 -12.71 -11.19 4.36
CA ALA A 52 -13.65 -11.00 5.45
C ALA A 52 -14.45 -12.30 5.66
N PRO A 53 -14.46 -12.88 6.87
CA PRO A 53 -15.22 -14.10 7.17
C PRO A 53 -16.72 -13.85 7.03
N ALA A 54 -17.53 -14.90 6.81
CA ALA A 54 -18.98 -14.76 6.77
C ALA A 54 -19.53 -14.22 8.11
N VAL A 55 -20.55 -13.36 8.04
CA VAL A 55 -21.12 -12.66 9.18
C VAL A 55 -22.64 -12.60 9.03
N GLY A 56 -23.38 -13.22 9.96
CA GLY A 56 -24.85 -13.29 9.89
C GLY A 56 -25.31 -13.90 8.55
N ALA A 57 -26.11 -13.14 7.80
CA ALA A 57 -26.58 -13.54 6.46
C ALA A 57 -25.62 -13.15 5.31
N LEU A 58 -24.52 -12.45 5.60
CA LEU A 58 -23.55 -12.02 4.59
C LEU A 58 -22.50 -13.13 4.37
N PRO A 59 -22.32 -13.63 3.12
CA PRO A 59 -21.35 -14.68 2.82
C PRO A 59 -19.91 -14.18 3.01
N ALA A 60 -18.89 -15.03 3.06
CA ALA A 60 -17.50 -14.54 3.06
C ALA A 60 -17.23 -13.64 1.84
N ALA A 61 -16.39 -12.61 1.99
CA ALA A 61 -16.02 -11.72 0.89
C ALA A 61 -14.51 -11.60 0.81
N THR A 62 -14.01 -11.44 -0.42
CA THR A 62 -12.61 -11.21 -0.69
C THR A 62 -12.46 -9.89 -1.43
N ILE A 63 -11.64 -9.02 -0.88
CA ILE A 63 -11.38 -7.70 -1.44
C ILE A 63 -9.94 -7.68 -1.90
N ARG A 64 -9.74 -7.27 -3.14
CA ARG A 64 -8.41 -7.05 -3.71
C ARG A 64 -7.96 -5.66 -3.29
N GLN A 65 -6.78 -5.60 -2.68
CA GLN A 65 -6.16 -4.35 -2.29
C GLN A 65 -4.81 -4.19 -2.99
N LYS A 66 -4.55 -3.01 -3.53
CA LYS A 66 -3.31 -2.60 -4.18
C LYS A 66 -2.78 -1.37 -3.45
N ARG A 67 -1.58 -1.44 -2.90
CA ARG A 67 -1.04 -0.34 -2.08
C ARG A 67 0.46 -0.39 -1.93
N ILE A 68 1.02 0.76 -1.55
CA ILE A 68 2.34 0.89 -0.94
C ILE A 68 2.12 1.35 0.49
N CYS A 69 2.66 0.59 1.45
CA CYS A 69 2.50 0.88 2.87
C CYS A 69 3.72 1.60 3.44
N PHE A 70 3.47 2.52 4.36
CA PHE A 70 4.46 3.25 5.13
C PHE A 70 4.05 3.26 6.60
N THR A 71 5.02 3.23 7.51
CA THR A 71 4.75 3.23 8.95
C THR A 71 5.27 4.54 9.55
N ALA A 72 4.43 5.27 10.29
CA ALA A 72 4.88 6.47 10.99
C ALA A 72 5.60 6.05 12.28
N LEU A 73 6.91 6.28 12.34
CA LEU A 73 7.77 5.84 13.44
C LEU A 73 8.68 6.98 13.89
N GLU A 74 9.05 6.93 15.17
CA GLU A 74 10.23 7.64 15.65
C GLU A 74 11.47 6.84 15.23
N GLU A 75 12.57 7.53 14.96
CA GLU A 75 13.82 6.92 14.45
C GLU A 75 14.31 5.74 15.33
N VAL A 76 14.17 5.84 16.65
CA VAL A 76 14.57 4.80 17.61
C VAL A 76 13.85 3.46 17.41
N ASN A 77 12.68 3.47 16.77
CA ASN A 77 11.84 2.29 16.55
C ASN A 77 12.07 1.62 15.18
N VAL A 78 12.89 2.22 14.32
CA VAL A 78 13.13 1.70 12.95
C VAL A 78 13.79 0.32 12.98
N ARG A 79 14.74 0.09 13.90
CA ARG A 79 15.42 -1.20 14.04
C ARG A 79 14.42 -2.34 14.31
N ALA A 80 13.59 -2.18 15.33
CA ALA A 80 12.56 -3.17 15.67
C ALA A 80 11.54 -3.35 14.51
N HIS A 81 11.26 -2.29 13.76
CA HIS A 81 10.41 -2.38 12.57
C HIS A 81 11.05 -3.21 11.45
N GLN A 82 12.35 -3.04 11.18
CA GLN A 82 13.06 -3.81 10.16
C GLN A 82 13.11 -5.32 10.46
N GLU A 83 13.23 -5.69 11.73
CA GLU A 83 13.21 -7.10 12.17
C GLU A 83 11.89 -7.82 11.87
N VAL A 84 10.80 -7.07 11.66
CA VAL A 84 9.48 -7.62 11.36
C VAL A 84 9.13 -7.51 9.87
N PHE A 85 9.44 -6.36 9.27
CA PHE A 85 8.92 -5.99 7.95
C PHE A 85 9.95 -6.04 6.81
N GLY A 86 11.23 -6.20 7.12
CA GLY A 86 12.30 -6.33 6.13
C GLY A 86 13.54 -5.53 6.49
N ASP A 87 14.70 -6.04 6.10
CA ASP A 87 16.01 -5.51 6.50
C ASP A 87 16.30 -4.10 5.95
N PHE A 88 15.57 -3.63 4.94
CA PHE A 88 15.79 -2.35 4.28
C PHE A 88 14.57 -1.45 4.48
N SER A 89 14.82 -0.17 4.77
CA SER A 89 13.76 0.83 4.89
C SER A 89 14.11 2.11 4.16
N LEU A 90 13.16 2.64 3.40
CA LEU A 90 13.22 3.99 2.87
C LEU A 90 12.55 4.94 3.85
N GLU A 91 13.22 6.05 4.19
CA GLU A 91 12.70 7.09 5.07
C GLU A 91 12.20 8.30 4.26
N PHE A 92 11.02 8.81 4.61
CA PHE A 92 10.43 9.98 3.98
C PHE A 92 9.90 10.99 5.00
N ASP A 93 9.95 12.27 4.64
CA ASP A 93 9.17 13.30 5.31
C ASP A 93 7.67 13.11 5.05
N ALA A 94 6.84 13.28 6.09
CA ALA A 94 5.40 13.13 5.96
C ALA A 94 4.79 14.12 4.94
N GLN A 95 5.32 15.33 4.85
CA GLN A 95 4.85 16.34 3.89
C GLN A 95 5.13 15.91 2.45
N VAL A 96 6.29 15.30 2.19
CA VAL A 96 6.66 14.77 0.88
C VAL A 96 5.65 13.70 0.47
N LEU A 97 5.45 12.66 1.28
CA LEU A 97 4.54 11.56 0.93
C LEU A 97 3.08 12.03 0.78
N ARG A 98 2.62 12.99 1.59
CA ARG A 98 1.31 13.62 1.37
C ARG A 98 1.22 14.31 0.02
N GLY A 99 2.29 14.93 -0.45
CA GLY A 99 2.40 15.48 -1.80
C GLY A 99 2.29 14.43 -2.91
N PHE A 100 2.67 13.18 -2.63
CA PHE A 100 2.47 12.02 -3.52
C PHE A 100 1.13 11.31 -3.30
N GLY A 101 0.23 11.87 -2.48
CA GLY A 101 -1.09 11.32 -2.24
C GLY A 101 -1.16 10.25 -1.15
N ALA A 102 -0.11 10.07 -0.34
CA ALA A 102 -0.19 9.16 0.80
C ALA A 102 -1.29 9.61 1.79
N GLN A 103 -2.11 8.65 2.22
CA GLN A 103 -3.19 8.86 3.18
C GLN A 103 -3.01 7.92 4.39
N PRO A 104 -3.49 8.28 5.60
CA PRO A 104 -3.55 7.36 6.71
C PRO A 104 -4.41 6.14 6.37
N ALA A 105 -4.05 4.96 6.89
CA ALA A 105 -4.89 3.78 6.79
C ALA A 105 -6.24 4.01 7.50
N ALA A 106 -7.31 3.48 6.91
CA ALA A 106 -8.65 3.49 7.48
C ALA A 106 -8.85 2.21 8.30
N TYR A 107 -8.68 2.32 9.61
CA TYR A 107 -8.83 1.19 10.53
C TYR A 107 -10.30 0.89 10.81
N LEU A 108 -10.70 -0.34 10.59
CA LEU A 108 -12.03 -0.83 10.91
C LEU A 108 -11.91 -2.14 11.70
N THR A 109 -12.81 -2.30 12.67
CA THR A 109 -12.83 -3.47 13.55
C THR A 109 -13.41 -4.68 12.82
N THR A 110 -12.74 -5.82 12.91
CA THR A 110 -13.24 -7.08 12.36
C THR A 110 -14.06 -7.85 13.39
N ALA A 111 -14.83 -8.84 12.94
CA ALA A 111 -15.65 -9.69 13.82
C ALA A 111 -14.83 -10.24 15.01
N ILE A 112 -15.17 -9.80 16.22
CA ILE A 112 -14.58 -10.35 17.46
C ILE A 112 -15.25 -11.67 17.80
N ARG A 113 -14.45 -12.74 17.95
CA ARG A 113 -14.96 -14.07 18.30
C ARG A 113 -15.73 -14.04 19.63
N GLY A 114 -17.01 -14.41 19.59
CA GLY A 114 -17.88 -14.43 20.78
C GLY A 114 -18.45 -13.06 21.17
N GLY A 115 -18.32 -12.05 20.32
CA GLY A 115 -19.02 -10.78 20.52
C GLY A 115 -20.53 -10.93 20.29
N GLU A 116 -21.35 -10.20 21.06
CA GLU A 116 -22.82 -10.33 21.04
C GLU A 116 -23.53 -9.11 20.44
N LEU A 117 -22.84 -7.98 20.29
CA LEU A 117 -23.38 -6.70 19.80
C LEU A 117 -22.86 -6.39 18.39
N LEU A 118 -22.48 -5.14 18.12
CA LEU A 118 -21.87 -4.64 16.87
C LEU A 118 -20.41 -5.12 16.66
N HIS A 119 -20.12 -6.35 17.08
CA HIS A 119 -18.78 -6.93 17.08
C HIS A 119 -18.20 -7.13 15.67
N ASP A 120 -19.04 -7.04 14.64
CA ASP A 120 -18.78 -7.26 13.22
C ASP A 120 -18.99 -5.99 12.37
N ALA A 121 -19.22 -4.83 12.99
CA ALA A 121 -19.65 -3.63 12.27
C ALA A 121 -18.66 -3.17 11.20
N GLY A 122 -17.35 -3.29 11.44
CA GLY A 122 -16.34 -2.93 10.43
C GLY A 122 -16.33 -3.88 9.25
N ASP A 123 -16.58 -5.18 9.47
CA ASP A 123 -16.76 -6.14 8.38
C ASP A 123 -18.02 -5.81 7.56
N GLN A 124 -19.12 -5.40 8.19
CA GLN A 124 -20.33 -4.96 7.48
C GLN A 124 -20.07 -3.71 6.62
N VAL A 125 -19.39 -2.70 7.17
CA VAL A 125 -19.01 -1.48 6.42
C VAL A 125 -18.14 -1.84 5.21
N LEU A 126 -17.12 -2.67 5.41
CA LEU A 126 -16.22 -3.12 4.36
C LEU A 126 -16.98 -3.80 3.21
N ARG A 127 -17.96 -4.65 3.55
CA ARG A 127 -18.80 -5.36 2.58
C ARG A 127 -19.70 -4.42 1.79
N HIS A 128 -20.33 -3.47 2.47
CA HIS A 128 -21.18 -2.48 1.80
C HIS A 128 -20.37 -1.60 0.85
N LEU A 129 -19.15 -1.20 1.25
CA LEU A 129 -18.22 -0.51 0.35
C LEU A 129 -17.84 -1.40 -0.85
N GLY A 130 -17.56 -2.69 -0.63
CA GLY A 130 -17.28 -3.65 -1.69
C GLY A 130 -18.44 -3.78 -2.68
N SER A 131 -19.67 -3.97 -2.20
CA SER A 131 -20.87 -4.05 -3.04
C SER A 131 -21.15 -2.75 -3.79
N ALA A 132 -20.95 -1.60 -3.15
CA ALA A 132 -21.09 -0.30 -3.79
C ALA A 132 -20.07 -0.14 -4.92
N TYR A 133 -18.80 -0.49 -4.67
CA TYR A 133 -17.75 -0.50 -5.68
C TYR A 133 -18.12 -1.41 -6.86
N GLU A 134 -18.52 -2.65 -6.61
CA GLU A 134 -18.89 -3.59 -7.68
C GLU A 134 -20.05 -3.07 -8.53
N ALA A 135 -21.07 -2.48 -7.91
CA ALA A 135 -22.21 -1.92 -8.62
C ALA A 135 -21.79 -0.74 -9.50
N LEU A 136 -21.01 0.19 -8.95
CA LEU A 136 -20.49 1.35 -9.68
C LEU A 136 -19.54 0.94 -10.82
N PHE A 137 -18.67 -0.04 -10.57
CA PHE A 137 -17.74 -0.57 -11.56
C PHE A 137 -18.46 -1.26 -12.71
N LYS A 138 -19.48 -2.10 -12.43
CA LYS A 138 -20.32 -2.72 -13.46
C LYS A 138 -21.05 -1.65 -14.26
N LEU A 139 -21.62 -0.64 -13.61
CA LEU A 139 -22.31 0.47 -14.28
C LEU A 139 -21.37 1.30 -15.15
N TRP A 140 -20.13 1.49 -14.72
CA TRP A 140 -19.08 2.08 -15.55
C TRP A 140 -18.81 1.23 -16.79
N LYS A 141 -18.55 -0.07 -16.61
CA LYS A 141 -18.21 -1.00 -17.70
C LYS A 141 -19.33 -1.21 -18.71
N LEU A 142 -20.59 -1.09 -18.30
CA LEU A 142 -21.72 -1.04 -19.22
C LEU A 142 -21.64 0.13 -20.22
N GLY A 143 -20.91 1.20 -19.90
CA GLY A 143 -20.65 2.32 -20.81
C GLY A 143 -19.70 1.97 -21.96
N GLU A 144 -18.95 0.88 -21.83
CA GLU A 144 -18.05 0.34 -22.85
C GLU A 144 -18.73 -0.80 -23.65
N SER A 145 -19.98 -1.15 -23.31
CA SER A 145 -20.71 -2.26 -23.94
C SER A 145 -21.06 -1.95 -25.40
N PRO A 146 -20.85 -2.89 -26.34
CA PRO A 146 -21.36 -2.77 -27.71
C PRO A 146 -22.88 -2.98 -27.81
N ASP A 147 -23.51 -3.51 -26.76
CA ASP A 147 -24.96 -3.75 -26.70
C ASP A 147 -25.72 -2.42 -26.44
N LYS A 148 -26.53 -2.01 -27.42
CA LYS A 148 -27.28 -0.76 -27.38
C LYS A 148 -28.36 -0.74 -26.31
N ASP A 149 -28.98 -1.86 -25.99
CA ASP A 149 -30.05 -1.94 -25.00
C ASP A 149 -29.47 -1.77 -23.59
N LEU A 150 -28.31 -2.40 -23.34
CA LEU A 150 -27.56 -2.20 -22.09
C LEU A 150 -27.06 -0.77 -21.94
N LEU A 151 -26.58 -0.15 -23.03
CA LEU A 151 -26.12 1.24 -23.00
C LEU A 151 -27.29 2.21 -22.73
N ALA A 152 -28.45 1.98 -23.33
CA ALA A 152 -29.67 2.76 -23.09
C ALA A 152 -30.17 2.59 -21.65
N ALA A 153 -30.17 1.37 -21.11
CA ALA A 153 -30.53 1.09 -19.72
C ALA A 153 -29.59 1.82 -18.74
N ARG A 154 -28.27 1.77 -18.99
CA ARG A 154 -27.28 2.56 -18.24
C ARG A 154 -27.60 4.05 -18.29
N GLY A 155 -27.91 4.59 -19.46
CA GLY A 155 -28.24 6.01 -19.64
C GLY A 155 -29.39 6.45 -18.72
N LYS A 156 -30.46 5.65 -18.65
CA LYS A 156 -31.61 5.91 -17.76
C LYS A 156 -31.20 5.91 -16.28
N VAL A 157 -30.51 4.86 -15.83
CA VAL A 157 -30.01 4.73 -14.46
C VAL A 157 -29.13 5.94 -14.09
N MET A 158 -28.22 6.33 -14.98
CA MET A 158 -27.35 7.49 -14.77
C MET A 158 -28.17 8.78 -14.62
N SER A 159 -29.15 9.02 -15.50
CA SER A 159 -29.96 10.24 -15.45
C SER A 159 -30.90 10.33 -14.25
N GLU A 160 -31.38 9.20 -13.73
CA GLU A 160 -32.32 9.17 -12.60
C GLU A 160 -31.61 9.19 -11.24
N ILE A 161 -30.49 8.47 -11.09
CA ILE A 161 -29.83 8.25 -9.81
C ILE A 161 -28.69 9.26 -9.56
N PHE A 162 -28.00 9.69 -10.62
CA PHE A 162 -26.81 10.55 -10.51
C PHE A 162 -27.11 11.92 -11.12
N PRO A 163 -27.84 12.80 -10.40
CA PRO A 163 -28.27 14.10 -10.93
C PRO A 163 -27.11 15.07 -11.18
N HIS A 164 -25.93 14.78 -10.65
CA HIS A 164 -24.71 15.57 -10.85
C HIS A 164 -23.78 14.86 -11.85
N ALA A 165 -23.09 15.67 -12.67
CA ALA A 165 -22.25 15.22 -13.77
C ALA A 165 -20.91 14.57 -13.33
N HIS A 166 -20.87 13.86 -12.21
CA HIS A 166 -19.70 13.07 -11.85
C HIS A 166 -19.64 11.80 -12.71
N PRO A 167 -18.52 11.53 -13.39
CA PRO A 167 -18.35 10.26 -14.08
C PRO A 167 -18.49 9.11 -13.08
N VAL A 168 -19.28 8.10 -13.42
CA VAL A 168 -19.52 6.94 -12.54
C VAL A 168 -18.22 6.18 -12.22
N GLU A 169 -17.26 6.23 -13.15
CA GLU A 169 -15.87 5.79 -12.99
C GLU A 169 -15.20 6.46 -11.79
N THR A 170 -15.30 7.79 -11.66
CA THR A 170 -14.74 8.54 -10.55
C THR A 170 -15.34 8.13 -9.21
N LEU A 171 -16.65 7.84 -9.18
CA LEU A 171 -17.31 7.34 -7.97
C LEU A 171 -16.84 5.92 -7.61
N ALA A 172 -16.73 5.02 -8.60
CA ALA A 172 -16.19 3.67 -8.39
C ALA A 172 -14.77 3.75 -7.80
N PHE A 173 -13.92 4.57 -8.41
CA PHE A 173 -12.55 4.79 -7.96
C PHE A 173 -12.44 5.41 -6.58
N ALA A 174 -13.31 6.35 -6.21
CA ALA A 174 -13.33 6.89 -4.86
C ALA A 174 -13.65 5.80 -3.81
N VAL A 175 -14.61 4.92 -4.09
CA VAL A 175 -14.92 3.79 -3.20
C VAL A 175 -13.75 2.80 -3.16
N GLU A 176 -13.14 2.52 -4.30
CA GLU A 176 -11.96 1.65 -4.39
C GLU A 176 -10.76 2.20 -3.61
N THR A 177 -10.54 3.53 -3.62
CA THR A 177 -9.53 4.19 -2.79
C THR A 177 -9.77 3.89 -1.31
N ILE A 178 -11.01 4.03 -0.82
CA ILE A 178 -11.34 3.72 0.58
C ILE A 178 -11.11 2.24 0.88
N LEU A 179 -11.52 1.35 -0.03
CA LEU A 179 -11.27 -0.09 0.09
C LEU A 179 -9.77 -0.42 0.14
N ASN A 180 -8.91 0.30 -0.58
CA ASN A 180 -7.46 0.12 -0.51
C ASN A 180 -6.84 0.68 0.78
N LEU A 181 -7.43 1.75 1.33
CA LEU A 181 -7.02 2.34 2.60
C LEU A 181 -7.40 1.49 3.81
N TYR A 182 -8.45 0.67 3.70
CA TYR A 182 -8.92 -0.24 4.76
C TYR A 182 -7.81 -1.10 5.36
N TYR A 183 -7.79 -1.21 6.68
CA TYR A 183 -6.95 -2.13 7.43
C TYR A 183 -7.74 -2.79 8.59
N PRO A 184 -7.74 -4.13 8.71
CA PRO A 184 -8.42 -4.84 9.79
C PRO A 184 -7.67 -4.71 11.13
N THR A 185 -8.37 -4.39 12.23
CA THR A 185 -7.71 -4.16 13.53
C THR A 185 -7.74 -5.31 14.53
N ASP A 186 -8.55 -6.35 14.32
CA ASP A 186 -8.81 -7.37 15.35
C ASP A 186 -8.45 -8.77 14.85
N LEU A 187 -7.20 -8.91 14.38
CA LEU A 187 -6.68 -10.24 14.04
C LEU A 187 -6.58 -11.11 15.30
N PRO A 188 -6.81 -12.44 15.20
CA PRO A 188 -6.80 -13.33 16.36
C PRO A 188 -5.51 -13.30 17.20
N THR A 189 -4.40 -12.90 16.58
CA THR A 189 -3.07 -12.83 17.21
C THR A 189 -2.69 -11.42 17.69
N SER A 190 -3.57 -10.43 17.50
CA SER A 190 -3.28 -9.04 17.82
C SER A 190 -3.74 -8.64 19.22
N SER A 191 -2.99 -7.75 19.85
CA SER A 191 -3.39 -7.12 21.11
C SER A 191 -4.33 -5.93 20.85
N PRO A 192 -5.18 -5.55 21.83
CA PRO A 192 -6.07 -4.41 21.67
C PRO A 192 -5.33 -3.15 21.21
N LEU A 193 -5.87 -2.50 20.18
CA LEU A 193 -5.32 -1.27 19.56
C LEU A 193 -3.92 -1.41 18.94
N GLN A 194 -3.38 -2.62 18.77
CA GLN A 194 -2.03 -2.83 18.23
C GLN A 194 -1.84 -2.15 16.87
N PHE A 195 -2.79 -2.30 15.95
CA PHE A 195 -2.70 -1.71 14.62
C PHE A 195 -2.83 -0.19 14.60
N PHE A 196 -3.65 0.38 15.49
CA PHE A 196 -3.71 1.84 15.64
C PHE A 196 -2.36 2.44 16.05
N ARG A 197 -1.56 1.70 16.84
CA ARG A 197 -0.22 2.13 17.26
C ARG A 197 0.82 2.05 16.15
N GLN A 198 0.59 1.25 15.10
CA GLN A 198 1.49 1.19 13.96
C GLN A 198 1.45 2.48 13.13
N ARG A 199 0.33 3.24 13.17
CA ARG A 199 0.19 4.53 12.47
C ARG A 199 0.55 4.38 10.98
N GLU A 200 -0.01 3.36 10.33
CA GLU A 200 0.20 3.07 8.91
C GLU A 200 -0.40 4.14 7.99
N TRP A 201 0.33 4.43 6.90
CA TRP A 201 -0.04 5.27 5.78
C TRP A 201 0.09 4.47 4.49
N LYS A 202 -0.69 4.85 3.47
CA LYS A 202 -0.77 4.15 2.20
C LYS A 202 -0.79 5.10 1.03
N ILE A 203 -0.07 4.76 -0.03
CA ILE A 203 -0.36 5.23 -1.39
C ILE A 203 -1.16 4.13 -2.08
N VAL A 204 -2.31 4.49 -2.63
CA VAL A 204 -3.26 3.57 -3.26
C VAL A 204 -3.50 4.00 -4.71
N PRO A 205 -3.87 3.07 -5.62
CA PRO A 205 -4.25 3.45 -6.97
C PRO A 205 -5.55 4.26 -6.95
N ASN A 206 -5.95 4.75 -8.11
CA ASN A 206 -7.24 5.40 -8.36
C ASN A 206 -7.34 6.82 -7.81
N MET A 207 -6.18 7.46 -7.64
CA MET A 207 -6.04 8.91 -7.60
C MET A 207 -5.37 9.41 -8.88
N ALA A 208 -6.11 10.19 -9.69
CA ALA A 208 -5.57 10.86 -10.86
C ALA A 208 -4.98 12.21 -10.45
N TYR A 209 -3.82 12.56 -10.99
CA TYR A 209 -3.28 13.91 -10.89
C TYR A 209 -3.29 14.54 -12.27
N LYS A 210 -3.98 15.69 -12.41
CA LYS A 210 -4.20 16.36 -13.70
C LYS A 210 -4.75 15.43 -14.79
N GLY A 211 -5.64 14.51 -14.41
CA GLY A 211 -6.26 13.55 -15.33
C GLY A 211 -5.39 12.36 -15.73
N VAL A 212 -4.20 12.21 -15.14
CA VAL A 212 -3.26 11.11 -15.42
C VAL A 212 -3.24 10.13 -14.25
N TRP A 213 -3.31 8.83 -14.58
CA TRP A 213 -3.14 7.74 -13.63
C TRP A 213 -1.65 7.38 -13.49
N HIS A 214 -1.14 7.34 -12.26
CA HIS A 214 0.31 7.24 -11.98
C HIS A 214 0.78 5.83 -11.61
N TYR A 215 0.03 4.79 -11.99
CA TYR A 215 0.28 3.41 -11.57
C TYR A 215 0.11 2.42 -12.73
N PRO A 216 0.88 2.57 -13.83
CA PRO A 216 0.79 1.66 -14.96
C PRO A 216 1.08 0.21 -14.56
N PRO A 217 0.49 -0.78 -15.26
CA PRO A 217 0.87 -2.16 -15.10
C PRO A 217 2.35 -2.37 -15.46
N LEU A 218 2.96 -3.43 -14.95
CA LEU A 218 4.32 -3.79 -15.33
C LEU A 218 4.43 -4.12 -16.83
N GLY A 219 5.41 -3.53 -17.50
CA GLY A 219 5.86 -3.99 -18.81
C GLY A 219 6.66 -5.29 -18.73
N ASP A 220 6.81 -5.98 -19.85
CA ASP A 220 7.38 -7.34 -19.92
C ASP A 220 8.79 -7.43 -19.32
N GLN A 221 9.66 -6.47 -19.62
CA GLN A 221 11.01 -6.44 -19.04
C GLN A 221 10.99 -6.34 -17.52
N ALA A 222 10.12 -5.50 -16.95
CA ALA A 222 10.02 -5.34 -15.50
C ALA A 222 9.47 -6.61 -14.85
N ARG A 223 8.53 -7.28 -15.51
CA ARG A 223 7.98 -8.58 -15.08
C ARG A 223 9.08 -9.65 -15.03
N GLU A 224 9.87 -9.78 -16.10
CA GLU A 224 10.98 -10.75 -16.16
C GLU A 224 12.06 -10.48 -15.09
N GLU A 225 12.39 -9.22 -14.85
CA GLU A 225 13.34 -8.82 -13.79
C GLU A 225 12.82 -9.24 -12.42
N LEU A 226 11.57 -8.94 -12.07
CA LEU A 226 10.98 -9.31 -10.79
C LEU A 226 10.92 -10.83 -10.59
N LEU A 227 10.58 -11.59 -11.64
CA LEU A 227 10.61 -13.05 -11.62
C LEU A 227 12.00 -13.61 -11.32
N LYS A 228 13.08 -12.96 -11.76
CA LYS A 228 14.47 -13.35 -11.41
C LYS A 228 14.81 -12.97 -9.97
N ILE A 229 14.30 -11.85 -9.47
CA ILE A 229 14.55 -11.37 -8.10
C ILE A 229 13.91 -12.31 -7.08
N ALA A 230 12.59 -12.51 -7.13
CA ALA A 230 11.85 -13.30 -6.15
C ALA A 230 10.85 -14.27 -6.82
N PRO A 231 11.34 -15.33 -7.50
CA PRO A 231 10.50 -16.22 -8.33
C PRO A 231 9.35 -16.84 -7.54
N ILE A 232 9.62 -17.35 -6.32
CA ILE A 232 8.61 -17.99 -5.47
C ILE A 232 7.44 -17.04 -5.17
N PHE A 233 7.74 -15.77 -4.88
CA PHE A 233 6.71 -14.78 -4.56
C PHE A 233 5.92 -14.34 -5.79
N PHE A 234 6.61 -14.08 -6.90
CA PHE A 234 6.01 -13.50 -8.11
C PHE A 234 5.34 -14.53 -9.02
N MET A 235 5.74 -15.79 -8.95
CA MET A 235 5.09 -16.91 -9.64
C MET A 235 3.93 -17.53 -8.85
N ALA A 236 3.76 -17.15 -7.58
CA ALA A 236 2.64 -17.64 -6.79
C ALA A 236 1.31 -17.31 -7.48
N ASP A 237 0.39 -18.28 -7.48
CA ASP A 237 -0.95 -18.08 -8.01
C ASP A 237 -1.67 -16.96 -7.25
N PHE A 238 -2.28 -16.07 -8.02
CA PHE A 238 -3.09 -14.98 -7.54
C PHE A 238 -4.26 -14.82 -8.50
N CYS A 239 -5.44 -15.30 -8.10
CA CYS A 239 -6.65 -15.26 -8.93
C CYS A 239 -6.50 -15.99 -10.29
N GLY A 240 -5.75 -17.11 -10.32
CA GLY A 240 -5.58 -17.94 -11.52
C GLY A 240 -4.43 -17.51 -12.45
N GLU A 241 -3.69 -16.47 -12.09
CA GLU A 241 -2.49 -16.02 -12.82
C GLU A 241 -1.30 -15.83 -11.88
N PRO A 242 -0.06 -15.77 -12.40
CA PRO A 242 1.10 -15.39 -11.61
C PRO A 242 0.94 -13.99 -11.00
N ARG A 243 1.22 -13.84 -9.70
CA ARG A 243 1.13 -12.57 -8.96
C ARG A 243 1.80 -11.38 -9.65
N VAL A 244 2.89 -11.60 -10.38
CA VAL A 244 3.58 -10.53 -11.12
C VAL A 244 2.68 -9.82 -12.15
N ASN A 245 1.67 -10.50 -12.69
CA ASN A 245 0.70 -9.90 -13.63
C ASN A 245 -0.22 -8.88 -12.96
N HIS A 246 -0.32 -8.92 -11.64
CA HIS A 246 -1.17 -8.07 -10.83
C HIS A 246 -0.42 -6.86 -10.25
N CYS A 247 0.88 -6.78 -10.48
CA CYS A 247 1.71 -5.70 -9.96
C CYS A 247 1.67 -4.45 -10.87
N SER A 248 1.88 -3.29 -10.26
CA SER A 248 2.04 -2.00 -10.95
C SER A 248 3.17 -1.20 -10.32
N ILE A 249 3.62 -0.15 -11.00
CA ILE A 249 4.72 0.70 -10.54
C ILE A 249 4.21 2.09 -10.27
N PHE A 250 4.58 2.66 -9.13
CA PHE A 250 4.37 4.05 -8.79
C PHE A 250 5.72 4.76 -8.72
N SER A 251 6.00 5.56 -9.75
CA SER A 251 7.33 6.16 -9.96
C SER A 251 7.34 7.65 -9.68
N GLU A 252 6.50 8.40 -10.41
CA GLU A 252 6.56 9.85 -10.45
C GLU A 252 5.19 10.51 -10.42
N VAL A 253 5.13 11.69 -9.83
CA VAL A 253 3.98 12.60 -9.89
C VAL A 253 4.48 13.99 -10.21
N GLY A 254 3.94 14.60 -11.28
CA GLY A 254 4.35 15.94 -11.70
C GLY A 254 5.83 16.06 -12.08
N GLY A 255 6.42 15.00 -12.64
CA GLY A 255 7.84 14.96 -13.04
C GLY A 255 8.83 14.77 -11.88
N ARG A 256 8.33 14.51 -10.66
CA ARG A 256 9.17 14.21 -9.49
C ARG A 256 9.15 12.71 -9.23
N HIS A 257 10.32 12.08 -9.27
CA HIS A 257 10.47 10.66 -8.95
C HIS A 257 10.45 10.45 -7.43
N LEU A 258 9.58 9.57 -6.94
CA LEU A 258 9.32 9.39 -5.51
C LEU A 258 10.59 9.06 -4.71
N LEU A 259 11.48 8.22 -5.24
CA LEU A 259 12.69 7.84 -4.49
C LEU A 259 13.75 8.93 -4.41
N HIS A 260 13.71 9.94 -5.28
CA HIS A 260 14.62 11.09 -5.17
C HIS A 260 14.19 12.02 -4.02
N GLU A 261 12.99 11.80 -3.49
CA GLU A 261 12.40 12.56 -2.40
C GLU A 261 12.48 11.80 -1.07
N ALA A 262 13.04 10.59 -1.08
CA ALA A 262 13.38 9.85 0.12
C ALA A 262 14.62 10.47 0.77
N ARG A 263 14.59 10.64 2.09
CA ARG A 263 15.72 11.23 2.84
C ARG A 263 16.93 10.33 2.85
N ARG A 264 16.69 9.04 3.10
CA ARG A 264 17.74 8.03 3.19
C ARG A 264 17.18 6.62 3.05
N LEU A 265 18.06 5.73 2.60
CA LEU A 265 17.91 4.29 2.65
C LEU A 265 18.66 3.77 3.88
N ILE A 266 17.93 3.08 4.76
CA ILE A 266 18.45 2.48 5.98
C ILE A 266 18.61 0.98 5.74
N VAL A 267 19.82 0.46 5.98
CA VAL A 267 20.18 -0.93 5.65
C VAL A 267 20.99 -1.58 6.77
N PRO A 268 21.09 -2.92 6.84
CA PRO A 268 22.01 -3.58 7.76
C PRO A 268 23.45 -3.19 7.46
N ASP A 269 24.27 -3.08 8.50
CA ASP A 269 25.69 -2.74 8.41
C ASP A 269 26.44 -3.56 7.36
N ALA A 270 26.20 -4.87 7.35
CA ALA A 270 26.82 -5.83 6.42
C ALA A 270 26.52 -5.52 4.94
N TYR A 271 25.46 -4.78 4.65
CA TYR A 271 25.00 -4.50 3.29
C TYR A 271 25.23 -3.04 2.86
N ALA A 272 25.70 -2.18 3.77
CA ALA A 272 25.82 -0.74 3.53
C ALA A 272 26.75 -0.39 2.35
N ALA A 273 27.89 -1.07 2.21
CA ALA A 273 28.85 -0.82 1.13
C ALA A 273 28.25 -1.17 -0.24
N GLU A 274 27.59 -2.32 -0.35
CA GLU A 274 26.94 -2.76 -1.59
C GLU A 274 25.72 -1.89 -1.93
N ALA A 275 24.89 -1.53 -0.95
CA ALA A 275 23.76 -0.63 -1.16
C ALA A 275 24.21 0.75 -1.67
N ARG A 276 25.32 1.30 -1.15
CA ARG A 276 25.93 2.54 -1.68
C ARG A 276 26.34 2.38 -3.13
N GLN A 277 26.96 1.26 -3.49
CA GLN A 277 27.35 1.01 -4.88
C GLN A 277 26.15 0.93 -5.81
N VAL A 278 25.07 0.27 -5.39
CA VAL A 278 23.79 0.22 -6.13
C VAL A 278 23.21 1.62 -6.34
N VAL A 279 23.16 2.42 -5.27
CA VAL A 279 22.63 3.79 -5.35
C VAL A 279 23.49 4.71 -6.22
N LYS A 280 24.81 4.53 -6.18
CA LYS A 280 25.76 5.26 -7.02
C LYS A 280 25.59 4.96 -8.50
N GLU A 281 25.32 3.70 -8.85
CA GLU A 281 25.03 3.29 -10.24
C GLU A 281 23.78 3.97 -10.81
N GLU A 282 22.84 4.35 -9.94
CA GLU A 282 21.61 5.08 -10.28
C GLU A 282 21.73 6.59 -10.03
N GLY A 283 22.95 7.11 -9.80
CA GLY A 283 23.23 8.55 -9.74
C GLY A 283 23.24 9.18 -8.34
N ASP A 284 23.48 8.40 -7.28
CA ASP A 284 23.58 8.88 -5.89
C ASP A 284 22.32 9.63 -5.40
N VAL A 285 21.14 9.14 -5.83
CA VAL A 285 19.85 9.81 -5.61
C VAL A 285 19.35 9.79 -4.17
N ILE A 286 19.96 8.98 -3.28
CA ILE A 286 19.53 8.82 -1.89
C ILE A 286 20.72 8.50 -0.98
N ALA A 287 20.76 9.05 0.23
CA ALA A 287 21.82 8.71 1.19
C ALA A 287 21.62 7.28 1.73
N VAL A 288 22.70 6.51 1.88
CA VAL A 288 22.66 5.16 2.49
C VAL A 288 23.26 5.18 3.90
N VAL A 289 22.42 4.85 4.89
CA VAL A 289 22.74 4.87 6.31
C VAL A 289 22.71 3.44 6.88
N PRO A 290 23.79 2.97 7.53
CA PRO A 290 23.75 1.69 8.22
C PRO A 290 22.85 1.78 9.46
N ILE A 291 22.15 0.69 9.79
CA ILE A 291 21.20 0.66 10.91
C ILE A 291 21.87 0.95 12.25
N SER A 292 23.16 0.60 12.43
CA SER A 292 23.95 0.95 13.63
C SER A 292 24.12 2.44 13.87
N ALA A 293 23.98 3.28 12.84
CA ALA A 293 24.08 4.73 12.96
C ALA A 293 22.79 5.38 13.49
N LEU A 294 21.69 4.63 13.57
CA LEU A 294 20.45 5.12 14.18
C LEU A 294 20.57 5.17 15.72
N PRO A 295 19.89 6.12 16.37
CA PRO A 295 19.79 6.16 17.83
C PRO A 295 19.20 4.85 18.36
N GLN A 296 19.76 4.36 19.46
CA GLN A 296 19.22 3.22 20.18
C GLN A 296 18.13 3.70 21.15
N PRO A 297 17.10 2.88 21.41
CA PRO A 297 16.20 3.17 22.52
C PRO A 297 17.00 3.27 23.83
N PRO A 298 16.56 4.12 24.78
CA PRO A 298 17.16 4.15 26.10
C PRO A 298 17.08 2.75 26.75
N PRO A 299 18.09 2.38 27.56
CA PRO A 299 18.15 1.07 28.22
C PRO A 299 17.01 0.86 29.22
#